data_AF-A0A9N8HU91-F1
#
_entry.id   AF-A0A9N8HU91-F1
#
_cell.length_a   1.000
_cell.length_b   1.000
_cell.length_c   1.000
_cell.angle_alpha   90.00
_cell.angle_beta   90.00
_cell.angle_gamma   90.00
#
_symmetry.space_group_name_H-M   'P 1'
#
loop_
_entity.id
_entity.type
_entity.pdbx_description
1 polymer ?
#
loop_
_entity_poly.entity_id
_entity_poly.type
_entity_poly.pdbx_seq_one_letter_code
_entity_poly.pdbx_strand_id
1 'polypeptide(L)'
;MMTKLHSFLCLVLCFYHTQPFLIRSSQRADNFARYPRRRNRLVFYASTTKSDNPSSQEDRTSSSSSVKEKQQWITCSSTKELAHAVRNLVQPGDCVAELGSQLREVSTAICEATQGNAMLVDTTRKFPKNTERKDRTRAMRMEGDETDFFPGIARFQEIQRLEDWRHAFFFSVGDQSLVSSYDVFVVDVNSIVGNDLEWTTLSIIREFVALNDNNNPCRLVLIKSLSLNQWASRIIHGRKWCQGASYYFNNNRTTISTTAKKSEQRAPCYVVATVGVPEYRDTIPFTVQAGDAVLEIGCHLGTSTAMIHQAAAISRDDTDTGTHKGYCIGVDIGNKIVQGAQRRHANIYFAVGDAWRTAELLRIQKDFLQQETDDDVNQRIGFDVVYVDVGGLSGPDGLMEALSLISALENALEPRCIVIKSLCVRRLSSTLVPYWKLQSS
;
A
#
# COMPACT_ATOMS: atom_id res chain seq x y z
N MET A 1 -38.04 14.16 37.10
CA MET A 1 -36.91 14.73 36.34
C MET A 1 -35.77 13.71 36.35
N MET A 2 -35.89 12.62 35.59
CA MET A 2 -34.86 11.63 35.24
C MET A 2 -35.54 10.39 34.61
N THR A 3 -35.88 10.44 33.31
CA THR A 3 -36.27 9.26 32.52
C THR A 3 -36.32 9.60 31.03
N LYS A 4 -35.19 9.96 30.41
CA LYS A 4 -35.00 9.90 28.93
C LYS A 4 -33.52 9.77 28.60
N LEU A 5 -32.93 8.60 28.82
CA LEU A 5 -31.58 8.29 28.30
C LEU A 5 -31.35 6.77 28.14
N HIS A 6 -32.29 6.04 27.54
CA HIS A 6 -32.17 4.59 27.34
C HIS A 6 -32.59 4.08 25.95
N SER A 7 -32.61 4.95 24.93
CA SER A 7 -33.10 4.56 23.59
C SER A 7 -32.13 4.83 22.44
N PHE A 8 -30.82 4.95 22.70
CA PHE A 8 -29.84 5.16 21.62
C PHE A 8 -28.63 4.20 21.60
N LEU A 9 -28.66 3.13 22.41
CA LEU A 9 -27.54 2.19 22.52
C LEU A 9 -27.97 0.73 22.29
N CYS A 10 -28.67 0.45 21.18
CA CYS A 10 -29.09 -0.91 20.85
C CYS A 10 -29.13 -1.22 19.33
N LEU A 11 -28.27 -0.60 18.52
CA LEU A 11 -28.31 -0.80 17.06
C LEU A 11 -26.93 -0.89 16.37
N VAL A 12 -25.93 -1.48 17.05
CA VAL A 12 -24.64 -1.88 16.42
C VAL A 12 -24.14 -3.24 16.94
N LEU A 13 -25.04 -4.20 17.18
CA LEU A 13 -24.67 -5.59 17.48
C LEU A 13 -25.65 -6.54 16.78
N CYS A 14 -25.19 -7.13 15.66
CA CYS A 14 -25.70 -8.28 14.87
C CYS A 14 -25.36 -7.98 13.38
N PHE A 15 -24.47 -8.64 12.66
CA PHE A 15 -24.14 -10.06 12.56
C PHE A 15 -22.66 -10.25 12.14
N TYR A 16 -21.87 -10.93 12.97
CA TYR A 16 -20.72 -11.72 12.49
C TYR A 16 -20.95 -13.15 12.98
N HIS A 17 -21.72 -13.90 12.19
CA HIS A 17 -21.78 -15.34 12.33
C HIS A 17 -20.78 -15.93 11.33
N THR A 18 -19.59 -16.28 11.83
CA THR A 18 -18.59 -17.06 11.10
C THR A 18 -19.13 -18.47 10.88
N GLN A 19 -19.60 -18.75 9.66
CA GLN A 19 -19.73 -20.11 9.15
C GLN A 19 -18.39 -20.55 8.57
N PRO A 20 -17.90 -21.77 8.87
CA PRO A 20 -16.66 -22.27 8.29
C PRO A 20 -16.87 -22.60 6.81
N PHE A 21 -16.03 -22.01 5.94
CA PHE A 21 -15.92 -22.41 4.53
C PHE A 21 -15.33 -23.81 4.45
N LEU A 22 -16.21 -24.81 4.42
CA LEU A 22 -15.90 -26.20 4.09
C LEU A 22 -15.82 -26.30 2.56
N ILE A 23 -14.60 -26.34 2.02
CA ILE A 23 -14.36 -26.66 0.61
C ILE A 23 -14.71 -28.15 0.41
N ARG A 24 -15.95 -28.42 -0.01
CA ARG A 24 -16.31 -29.72 -0.59
C ARG A 24 -15.85 -29.75 -2.04
N SER A 25 -14.85 -30.58 -2.31
CA SER A 25 -14.50 -31.05 -3.65
C SER A 25 -15.69 -31.77 -4.27
N SER A 26 -16.25 -31.22 -5.34
CA SER A 26 -17.24 -31.87 -6.19
C SER A 26 -16.71 -31.87 -7.62
N GLN A 27 -16.46 -33.08 -8.11
CA GLN A 27 -16.14 -33.37 -9.49
C GLN A 27 -17.28 -32.89 -10.40
N ARG A 28 -16.96 -32.03 -11.37
CA ARG A 28 -17.56 -32.11 -12.71
C ARG A 28 -16.64 -31.42 -13.71
N ALA A 29 -16.03 -32.26 -14.53
CA ALA A 29 -15.39 -31.90 -15.77
C ALA A 29 -16.48 -31.51 -16.79
N ASP A 30 -16.32 -30.38 -17.46
CA ASP A 30 -16.00 -30.32 -18.89
C ASP A 30 -16.28 -28.92 -19.48
N ASN A 31 -15.43 -28.54 -20.43
CA ASN A 31 -15.54 -27.42 -21.36
C ASN A 31 -15.30 -26.00 -20.81
N PHE A 32 -14.01 -25.69 -20.58
CA PHE A 32 -13.51 -24.34 -20.86
C PHE A 32 -12.31 -24.40 -21.81
N ALA A 33 -12.38 -23.54 -22.81
CA ALA A 33 -11.46 -23.44 -23.93
C ALA A 33 -10.00 -23.22 -23.48
N ARG A 34 -9.10 -23.87 -24.22
CA ARG A 34 -7.65 -23.83 -24.04
C ARG A 34 -7.13 -22.39 -24.21
N TYR A 35 -6.75 -21.74 -23.12
CA TYR A 35 -5.81 -20.62 -23.18
C TYR A 35 -4.41 -21.16 -23.52
N PRO A 36 -3.64 -20.52 -24.41
CA PRO A 36 -2.26 -20.89 -24.65
C PRO A 36 -1.43 -20.56 -23.40
N ARG A 37 -0.95 -21.60 -22.72
CA ARG A 37 0.08 -21.48 -21.67
C ARG A 37 1.35 -20.87 -22.28
N ARG A 38 1.54 -19.55 -22.12
CA ARG A 38 2.87 -18.95 -22.24
C ARG A 38 3.71 -19.45 -21.06
N ARG A 39 4.76 -20.22 -21.37
CA ARG A 39 5.81 -20.59 -20.41
C ARG A 39 6.51 -19.32 -19.95
N ASN A 40 6.14 -18.78 -18.79
CA ASN A 40 7.01 -17.88 -18.06
C ASN A 40 8.22 -18.70 -17.59
N ARG A 41 9.36 -18.48 -18.25
CA ARG A 41 10.67 -18.95 -17.78
C ARG A 41 10.89 -18.32 -16.41
N LEU A 42 10.78 -19.12 -15.35
CA LEU A 42 11.35 -18.78 -14.05
C LEU A 42 12.86 -18.64 -14.23
N VAL A 43 13.36 -17.41 -14.21
CA VAL A 43 14.78 -17.13 -14.07
C VAL A 43 15.08 -17.20 -12.58
N PHE A 44 15.61 -18.34 -12.14
CA PHE A 44 16.24 -18.46 -10.83
C PHE A 44 17.52 -17.62 -10.84
N TYR A 45 17.57 -16.56 -10.04
CA TYR A 45 18.84 -15.91 -9.69
C TYR A 45 19.57 -16.79 -8.68
N ALA A 46 20.43 -17.68 -9.19
CA ALA A 46 21.44 -18.33 -8.37
C ALA A 46 22.55 -17.32 -8.05
N SER A 47 22.71 -17.01 -6.77
CA SER A 47 23.84 -16.26 -6.24
C SER A 47 25.11 -17.08 -6.44
N THR A 48 25.94 -16.69 -7.41
CA THR A 48 27.29 -17.24 -7.61
C THR A 48 28.31 -16.21 -7.14
N THR A 49 29.13 -16.63 -6.18
CA THR A 49 30.34 -15.95 -5.72
C THR A 49 31.36 -15.93 -6.86
N LYS A 50 31.75 -14.74 -7.32
CA LYS A 50 32.84 -14.55 -8.30
C LYS A 50 34.19 -14.59 -7.61
N SER A 51 35.06 -15.47 -8.09
CA SER A 51 36.51 -15.43 -7.92
C SER A 51 37.14 -14.53 -8.98
N ASP A 52 38.12 -13.74 -8.59
CA ASP A 52 38.86 -12.81 -9.44
C ASP A 52 39.83 -13.52 -10.39
N ASN A 53 39.87 -13.08 -11.65
CA ASN A 53 41.07 -13.10 -12.50
C ASN A 53 40.92 -12.09 -13.65
N PRO A 54 41.93 -11.22 -13.92
CA PRO A 54 41.87 -10.24 -14.99
C PRO A 54 42.75 -10.65 -16.18
N SER A 55 42.22 -10.58 -17.41
CA SER A 55 42.93 -10.06 -18.60
C SER A 55 42.20 -10.41 -19.91
N SER A 56 41.45 -9.46 -20.46
CA SER A 56 41.40 -9.22 -21.91
C SER A 56 40.60 -7.94 -22.19
N GLN A 57 41.26 -6.98 -22.83
CA GLN A 57 40.65 -5.80 -23.42
C GLN A 57 39.86 -6.23 -24.66
N GLU A 58 38.55 -6.04 -24.63
CA GLU A 58 37.70 -6.02 -25.82
C GLU A 58 36.89 -4.72 -25.84
N ASP A 59 36.89 -4.11 -27.03
CA ASP A 59 36.23 -2.85 -27.38
C ASP A 59 34.75 -2.86 -27.01
N ARG A 60 34.40 -2.07 -25.98
CA ARG A 60 33.02 -1.81 -25.58
C ARG A 60 32.48 -0.64 -26.38
N THR A 61 31.79 -0.94 -27.46
CA THR A 61 30.79 -0.04 -28.04
C THR A 61 29.74 0.26 -26.97
N SER A 62 29.78 1.48 -26.45
CA SER A 62 28.84 1.99 -25.45
C SER A 62 27.47 2.15 -26.09
N SER A 63 26.69 1.07 -26.15
CA SER A 63 25.26 1.16 -26.38
C SER A 63 24.68 1.94 -25.21
N SER A 64 24.21 3.16 -25.48
CA SER A 64 23.49 3.99 -24.53
C SER A 64 22.21 3.24 -24.17
N SER A 65 22.24 2.47 -23.08
CA SER A 65 21.05 1.88 -22.52
C SER A 65 20.13 3.04 -22.14
N SER A 66 19.08 3.24 -22.93
CA SER A 66 18.05 4.22 -22.60
C SER A 66 17.56 3.86 -21.20
N VAL A 67 17.74 4.79 -20.26
CA VAL A 67 17.27 4.63 -18.89
C VAL A 67 15.76 4.54 -19.00
N LYS A 68 15.21 3.32 -18.92
CA LYS A 68 13.76 3.11 -18.92
C LYS A 68 13.19 3.93 -17.79
N GLU A 69 12.42 4.94 -18.15
CA GLU A 69 11.78 5.82 -17.20
C GLU A 69 10.91 4.98 -16.28
N LYS A 70 11.02 5.20 -14.96
CA LYS A 70 10.28 4.40 -13.99
C LYS A 70 8.82 4.84 -14.04
N GLN A 71 7.93 3.90 -14.33
CA GLN A 71 6.48 4.11 -14.23
C GLN A 71 6.12 4.71 -12.86
N GLN A 72 5.35 5.79 -12.87
CA GLN A 72 4.85 6.47 -11.67
C GLN A 72 3.36 6.25 -11.48
N TRP A 73 2.95 6.03 -10.22
CA TRP A 73 1.56 5.86 -9.81
C TRP A 73 1.17 7.04 -8.92
N ILE A 74 0.46 8.00 -9.51
CA ILE A 74 0.10 9.26 -8.85
C ILE A 74 -1.29 9.13 -8.24
N THR A 75 -1.38 9.29 -6.93
CA THR A 75 -2.64 9.21 -6.20
C THR A 75 -3.22 10.60 -5.95
N CYS A 76 -4.53 10.71 -6.10
CA CYS A 76 -5.32 11.91 -5.92
C CYS A 76 -6.44 11.61 -4.92
N SER A 77 -6.61 12.48 -3.93
CA SER A 77 -7.62 12.37 -2.88
C SER A 77 -9.04 12.72 -3.35
N SER A 78 -9.17 13.45 -4.46
CA SER A 78 -10.45 13.92 -5.00
C SER A 78 -10.48 13.93 -6.52
N THR A 79 -11.69 13.98 -7.09
CA THR A 79 -11.91 14.10 -8.55
C THR A 79 -11.33 15.40 -9.11
N LYS A 80 -11.43 16.52 -8.37
CA LYS A 80 -10.82 17.79 -8.77
C LYS A 80 -9.30 17.69 -8.85
N GLU A 81 -8.69 17.10 -7.82
CA GLU A 81 -7.25 16.86 -7.80
C GLU A 81 -6.82 15.94 -8.95
N LEU A 82 -7.60 14.89 -9.26
CA LEU A 82 -7.34 14.02 -10.40
C LEU A 82 -7.41 14.79 -11.73
N ALA A 83 -8.42 15.64 -11.94
CA ALA A 83 -8.53 16.46 -13.14
C ALA A 83 -7.36 17.45 -13.27
N HIS A 84 -6.88 18.02 -12.17
CA HIS A 84 -5.66 18.84 -12.16
C HIS A 84 -4.41 18.02 -12.53
N ALA A 85 -4.27 16.82 -11.97
CA ALA A 85 -3.16 15.93 -12.30
C ALA A 85 -3.15 15.55 -13.78
N VAL A 86 -4.33 15.26 -14.36
CA VAL A 86 -4.48 15.00 -15.80
C VAL A 86 -3.94 16.18 -16.62
N ARG A 87 -4.41 17.41 -16.37
CA ARG A 87 -3.99 18.59 -17.14
C ARG A 87 -2.49 18.87 -17.08
N ASN A 88 -1.84 18.48 -15.98
CA ASN A 88 -0.43 18.78 -15.75
C ASN A 88 0.53 17.66 -16.18
N LEU A 89 0.08 16.40 -16.17
CA LEU A 89 0.96 15.23 -16.34
C LEU A 89 0.68 14.44 -17.64
N VAL A 90 -0.51 14.58 -18.21
CA VAL A 90 -0.84 14.04 -19.53
C VAL A 90 -0.28 14.98 -20.60
N GLN A 91 0.36 14.41 -21.60
CA GLN A 91 1.04 15.11 -22.68
C GLN A 91 0.21 15.02 -23.97
N PRO A 92 0.31 16.03 -24.85
CA PRO A 92 -0.25 15.92 -26.20
C PRO A 92 0.32 14.71 -26.93
N GLY A 93 -0.56 13.90 -27.52
CA GLY A 93 -0.21 12.67 -28.23
C GLY A 93 -0.28 11.40 -27.38
N ASP A 94 -0.40 11.49 -26.05
CA ASP A 94 -0.61 10.30 -25.21
C ASP A 94 -1.90 9.57 -25.62
N CYS A 95 -1.84 8.24 -25.66
CA CYS A 95 -3.03 7.42 -25.63
C CYS A 95 -3.45 7.12 -24.19
N VAL A 96 -4.68 7.49 -23.83
CA VAL A 96 -5.16 7.45 -22.44
C VAL A 96 -6.32 6.49 -22.30
N ALA A 97 -6.21 5.59 -21.32
CA ALA A 97 -7.30 4.76 -20.84
C ALA A 97 -7.89 5.35 -19.56
N GLU A 98 -9.19 5.60 -19.51
CA GLU A 98 -9.91 5.98 -18.29
C GLU A 98 -10.87 4.86 -17.85
N LEU A 99 -10.73 4.34 -16.63
CA LEU A 99 -11.68 3.42 -16.01
C LEU A 99 -12.46 4.13 -14.89
N GLY A 100 -13.79 4.16 -15.03
CA GLY A 100 -14.68 4.91 -14.15
C GLY A 100 -15.09 6.27 -14.72
N SER A 101 -15.13 6.38 -16.05
CA SER A 101 -15.42 7.64 -16.73
C SER A 101 -16.84 8.13 -16.43
N GLN A 102 -16.98 9.38 -15.97
CA GLN A 102 -18.29 10.02 -15.83
C GLN A 102 -18.63 10.95 -16.98
N LEU A 103 -17.76 11.07 -18.00
CA LEU A 103 -17.90 12.05 -19.10
C LEU A 103 -18.05 13.48 -18.57
N ARG A 104 -17.20 13.83 -17.59
CA ARG A 104 -17.21 15.11 -16.85
C ARG A 104 -15.79 15.62 -16.71
N GLU A 105 -15.53 16.38 -15.64
CA GLU A 105 -14.30 17.13 -15.39
C GLU A 105 -13.00 16.38 -15.70
N VAL A 106 -12.86 15.12 -15.27
CA VAL A 106 -11.66 14.31 -15.54
C VAL A 106 -11.58 13.91 -17.02
N SER A 107 -12.64 13.32 -17.57
CA SER A 107 -12.72 12.91 -18.98
C SER A 107 -12.52 14.08 -19.94
N THR A 108 -13.10 15.25 -19.63
CA THR A 108 -12.88 16.50 -20.35
C THR A 108 -11.42 16.91 -20.30
N ALA A 109 -10.80 16.91 -19.11
CA ALA A 109 -9.39 17.21 -18.96
C ALA A 109 -8.48 16.24 -19.76
N ILE A 110 -8.85 14.95 -19.85
CA ILE A 110 -8.13 13.96 -20.66
C ILE A 110 -8.22 14.34 -22.14
N CYS A 111 -9.43 14.63 -22.64
CA CYS A 111 -9.63 14.95 -24.06
C CYS A 111 -8.91 16.26 -24.46
N GLU A 112 -8.94 17.26 -23.58
CA GLU A 112 -8.23 18.53 -23.77
C GLU A 112 -6.70 18.35 -23.80
N ALA A 113 -6.16 17.50 -22.92
CA ALA A 113 -4.71 17.31 -22.79
C ALA A 113 -4.10 16.41 -23.88
N THR A 114 -4.79 15.32 -24.26
CA THR A 114 -4.24 14.30 -25.16
C THR A 114 -4.23 14.71 -26.63
N GLN A 115 -5.20 15.53 -27.05
CA GLN A 115 -5.38 15.95 -28.44
C GLN A 115 -5.47 14.80 -29.46
N GLY A 116 -5.85 13.57 -29.08
CA GLY A 116 -6.06 12.56 -30.11
C GLY A 116 -6.40 11.11 -29.81
N ASN A 117 -6.34 10.55 -28.59
CA ASN A 117 -6.69 9.12 -28.39
C ASN A 117 -7.08 8.80 -26.94
N ALA A 118 -8.37 8.89 -26.61
CA ALA A 118 -8.88 8.52 -25.29
C ALA A 118 -9.89 7.37 -25.37
N MET A 119 -9.63 6.28 -24.64
CA MET A 119 -10.60 5.21 -24.40
C MET A 119 -11.19 5.39 -23.01
N LEU A 120 -12.48 5.68 -22.95
CA LEU A 120 -13.22 5.99 -21.72
C LEU A 120 -14.17 4.85 -21.40
N VAL A 121 -14.03 4.22 -20.24
CA VAL A 121 -14.79 3.04 -19.84
C VAL A 121 -15.53 3.30 -18.53
N ASP A 122 -16.80 2.92 -18.47
CA ASP A 122 -17.61 2.93 -17.24
C ASP A 122 -18.61 1.78 -17.25
N THR A 123 -19.14 1.42 -16.08
CA THR A 123 -20.22 0.44 -16.00
C THR A 123 -21.55 1.04 -16.44
N THR A 124 -22.45 0.20 -16.95
CA THR A 124 -23.86 0.57 -17.18
C THR A 124 -24.49 1.04 -15.87
N ARG A 125 -25.16 2.19 -15.92
CA ARG A 125 -25.79 2.81 -14.73
C ARG A 125 -27.25 3.09 -14.96
N LYS A 126 -28.00 3.12 -13.85
CA LYS A 126 -29.31 3.76 -13.84
C LYS A 126 -29.11 5.25 -13.64
N PHE A 127 -29.54 6.05 -14.60
CA PHE A 127 -29.54 7.50 -14.47
C PHE A 127 -30.50 7.93 -13.36
N PRO A 128 -30.13 8.93 -12.53
CA PRO A 128 -31.04 9.47 -11.55
C PRO A 128 -32.29 9.99 -12.26
N LYS A 129 -33.48 9.50 -11.85
CA LYS A 129 -34.75 10.01 -12.37
C LYS A 129 -34.82 11.50 -12.07
N ASN A 130 -35.27 12.28 -13.07
CA ASN A 130 -35.32 13.74 -13.20
C ASN A 130 -35.98 14.49 -12.03
N THR A 131 -35.47 14.28 -10.82
CA THR A 131 -35.92 14.87 -9.56
C THR A 131 -35.00 16.04 -9.31
N GLU A 132 -35.54 17.26 -9.43
CA GLU A 132 -34.97 18.55 -9.06
C GLU A 132 -33.43 18.57 -9.01
N ARG A 133 -32.80 19.14 -10.05
CA ARG A 133 -31.33 19.25 -10.25
C ARG A 133 -30.60 19.83 -9.01
N LYS A 134 -30.32 18.99 -8.02
CA LYS A 134 -29.42 19.28 -6.91
C LYS A 134 -27.99 19.18 -7.41
N ASP A 135 -27.08 19.98 -6.84
CA ASP A 135 -25.67 20.05 -7.29
C ASP A 135 -24.97 18.68 -7.38
N ARG A 136 -25.39 17.69 -6.59
CA ARG A 136 -24.88 16.31 -6.66
C ARG A 136 -25.07 15.63 -8.02
N THR A 137 -26.13 15.95 -8.77
CA THR A 137 -26.36 15.30 -10.08
C THR A 137 -25.44 15.83 -11.17
N ARG A 138 -24.77 16.98 -10.98
CA ARG A 138 -23.83 17.53 -11.97
C ARG A 138 -22.58 16.67 -12.15
N ALA A 139 -22.17 15.95 -11.11
CA ALA A 139 -21.02 15.06 -11.15
C ALA A 139 -21.31 13.72 -11.84
N MET A 140 -22.58 13.39 -12.07
CA MET A 140 -22.99 12.14 -12.71
C MET A 140 -23.15 12.33 -14.22
N ARG A 141 -22.81 11.29 -14.97
CA ARG A 141 -23.17 11.16 -16.39
C ARG A 141 -24.69 11.21 -16.56
N MET A 142 -25.15 11.85 -17.64
CA MET A 142 -26.54 11.92 -18.06
C MET A 142 -26.74 11.05 -19.30
N GLU A 143 -27.98 10.65 -19.54
CA GLU A 143 -28.36 9.92 -20.75
C GLU A 143 -28.06 10.75 -22.00
N GLY A 144 -27.37 10.17 -22.98
CA GLY A 144 -27.01 10.82 -24.25
C GLY A 144 -25.63 11.48 -24.26
N ASP A 145 -24.98 11.68 -23.10
CA ASP A 145 -23.66 12.31 -23.03
C ASP A 145 -22.61 11.56 -23.86
N GLU A 146 -22.77 10.24 -24.02
CA GLU A 146 -21.87 9.37 -24.77
C GLU A 146 -21.82 9.62 -26.28
N THR A 147 -22.89 10.19 -26.87
CA THR A 147 -23.05 10.19 -28.34
C THR A 147 -22.12 11.19 -29.02
N ASP A 148 -21.81 12.31 -28.37
CA ASP A 148 -21.02 13.42 -28.93
C ASP A 148 -19.92 13.91 -27.96
N PHE A 149 -19.46 13.06 -27.04
CA PHE A 149 -18.39 13.44 -26.12
C PHE A 149 -17.04 13.49 -26.85
N PHE A 150 -16.60 14.70 -27.24
CA PHE A 150 -15.32 14.95 -27.95
C PHE A 150 -15.14 14.05 -29.19
N PRO A 151 -15.98 14.23 -30.23
CA PRO A 151 -15.98 13.37 -31.41
C PRO A 151 -14.61 13.35 -32.09
N GLY A 152 -14.13 12.15 -32.40
CA GLY A 152 -12.81 11.92 -33.02
C GLY A 152 -11.62 11.95 -32.05
N ILE A 153 -11.81 12.33 -30.79
CA ILE A 153 -10.77 12.28 -29.75
C ILE A 153 -11.05 11.15 -28.75
N ALA A 154 -12.29 11.03 -28.30
CA ALA A 154 -12.69 10.05 -27.31
C ALA A 154 -13.59 8.96 -27.89
N ARG A 155 -13.39 7.73 -27.42
CA ARG A 155 -14.29 6.61 -27.58
C ARG A 155 -14.80 6.21 -26.20
N PHE A 156 -16.11 6.18 -26.03
CA PHE A 156 -16.73 5.72 -24.80
C PHE A 156 -17.25 4.29 -24.96
N GLN A 157 -17.04 3.45 -23.94
CA GLN A 157 -17.55 2.08 -23.90
C GLN A 157 -18.15 1.75 -22.54
N GLU A 158 -19.42 1.34 -22.57
CA GLU A 158 -20.07 0.79 -21.38
C GLU A 158 -19.76 -0.69 -21.20
N ILE A 159 -19.49 -1.08 -19.96
CA ILE A 159 -19.34 -2.48 -19.54
C ILE A 159 -20.47 -2.87 -18.58
N GLN A 160 -20.86 -4.15 -18.57
CA GLN A 160 -21.93 -4.61 -17.68
C GLN A 160 -21.43 -4.81 -16.25
N ARG A 161 -20.20 -5.31 -16.11
CA ARG A 161 -19.57 -5.60 -14.82
C ARG A 161 -18.17 -5.04 -14.80
N LEU A 162 -17.69 -4.67 -13.61
CA LEU A 162 -16.33 -4.17 -13.44
C LEU A 162 -15.30 -5.13 -14.05
N GLU A 163 -15.47 -6.45 -13.91
CA GLU A 163 -14.56 -7.48 -14.43
C GLU A 163 -14.35 -7.46 -15.96
N ASP A 164 -15.28 -6.86 -16.71
CA ASP A 164 -15.24 -6.75 -18.17
C ASP A 164 -14.28 -5.65 -18.66
N TRP A 165 -13.66 -4.88 -17.75
CA TRP A 165 -12.74 -3.78 -18.08
C TRP A 165 -11.61 -4.20 -19.04
N ARG A 166 -11.12 -5.44 -18.90
CA ARG A 166 -10.07 -6.01 -19.77
C ARG A 166 -10.52 -6.09 -21.22
N HIS A 167 -11.76 -6.54 -21.42
CA HIS A 167 -12.33 -6.67 -22.75
C HIS A 167 -12.49 -5.32 -23.42
N ALA A 168 -12.94 -4.31 -22.66
CA ALA A 168 -13.08 -2.95 -23.16
C ALA A 168 -11.75 -2.38 -23.69
N PHE A 169 -10.66 -2.50 -22.92
CA PHE A 169 -9.37 -1.91 -23.33
C PHE A 169 -8.55 -2.74 -24.31
N PHE A 170 -8.57 -4.08 -24.20
CA PHE A 170 -7.59 -4.94 -24.89
C PHE A 170 -8.17 -5.99 -25.83
N PHE A 171 -9.47 -6.31 -25.75
CA PHE A 171 -10.05 -7.44 -26.49
C PHE A 171 -11.34 -7.10 -27.25
N SER A 172 -11.62 -5.82 -27.50
CA SER A 172 -12.83 -5.41 -28.22
C SER A 172 -12.85 -6.01 -29.65
N VAL A 173 -13.88 -6.80 -29.91
CA VAL A 173 -14.02 -7.66 -31.09
C VAL A 173 -14.41 -6.82 -32.31
N GLY A 174 -13.62 -6.91 -33.39
CA GLY A 174 -14.00 -6.44 -34.73
C GLY A 174 -13.20 -5.26 -35.27
N ASP A 175 -12.37 -4.62 -34.45
CA ASP A 175 -11.60 -3.45 -34.87
C ASP A 175 -10.11 -3.73 -34.76
N GLN A 176 -9.52 -4.26 -35.84
CA GLN A 176 -8.07 -4.56 -35.92
C GLN A 176 -7.19 -3.29 -35.81
N SER A 177 -7.80 -2.11 -35.71
CA SER A 177 -7.11 -0.81 -35.58
C SER A 177 -6.97 -0.31 -34.14
N LEU A 178 -7.53 -1.02 -33.14
CA LEU A 178 -7.48 -0.55 -31.76
C LEU A 178 -6.03 -0.48 -31.25
N VAL A 179 -5.73 0.68 -30.66
CA VAL A 179 -4.52 1.05 -29.95
C VAL A 179 -3.81 -0.16 -29.34
N SER A 180 -2.55 -0.38 -29.75
CA SER A 180 -1.75 -1.51 -29.25
C SER A 180 -1.24 -1.32 -27.82
N SER A 181 -1.24 -0.08 -27.30
CA SER A 181 -0.73 0.30 -25.98
C SER A 181 -1.24 1.66 -25.52
N TYR A 182 -1.54 1.80 -24.23
CA TYR A 182 -1.84 3.07 -23.57
C TYR A 182 -0.60 3.64 -22.87
N ASP A 183 -0.38 4.95 -23.01
CA ASP A 183 0.69 5.68 -22.32
C ASP A 183 0.28 6.01 -20.89
N VAL A 184 -0.98 6.40 -20.70
CA VAL A 184 -1.53 6.81 -19.39
C VAL A 184 -2.76 5.99 -19.04
N PHE A 185 -2.82 5.53 -17.78
CA PHE A 185 -4.01 4.91 -17.22
C PHE A 185 -4.58 5.77 -16.10
N VAL A 186 -5.81 6.25 -16.28
CA VAL A 186 -6.58 7.00 -15.29
C VAL A 186 -7.63 6.09 -14.68
N VAL A 187 -7.70 5.98 -13.35
CA VAL A 187 -8.61 5.05 -12.68
C VAL A 187 -9.32 5.69 -11.49
N ASP A 188 -10.66 5.61 -11.49
CA ASP A 188 -11.55 5.97 -10.39
C ASP A 188 -12.55 4.83 -10.14
N VAL A 189 -12.12 3.78 -9.44
CA VAL A 189 -12.98 2.65 -9.06
C VAL A 189 -14.15 3.10 -8.19
N ASN A 190 -13.94 4.14 -7.38
CA ASN A 190 -14.99 4.68 -6.52
C ASN A 190 -16.15 5.27 -7.33
N SER A 191 -15.89 5.84 -8.51
CA SER A 191 -16.97 6.23 -9.40
C SER A 191 -17.85 5.04 -9.73
N ILE A 192 -17.30 3.84 -9.99
CA ILE A 192 -18.00 2.62 -10.42
C ILE A 192 -18.81 2.01 -9.27
N VAL A 193 -18.14 1.72 -8.15
CA VAL A 193 -18.74 0.94 -7.05
C VAL A 193 -19.31 1.81 -5.93
N GLY A 194 -19.07 3.12 -5.95
CA GLY A 194 -19.51 4.06 -4.92
C GLY A 194 -18.71 4.03 -3.62
N ASN A 195 -17.63 3.24 -3.55
CA ASN A 195 -16.74 3.13 -2.40
C ASN A 195 -15.27 3.19 -2.84
N ASP A 196 -14.41 3.71 -1.96
CA ASP A 196 -12.96 3.63 -2.15
C ASP A 196 -12.48 2.20 -1.87
N LEU A 197 -12.05 1.49 -2.92
CA LEU A 197 -11.59 0.11 -2.84
C LEU A 197 -10.11 0.05 -3.22
N GLU A 198 -9.22 0.44 -2.30
CA GLU A 198 -7.78 0.55 -2.57
C GLU A 198 -7.16 -0.75 -3.09
N TRP A 199 -7.59 -1.89 -2.57
CA TRP A 199 -7.08 -3.22 -2.91
C TRP A 199 -7.47 -3.66 -4.32
N THR A 200 -8.75 -3.48 -4.65
CA THR A 200 -9.26 -3.73 -6.00
C THR A 200 -8.56 -2.80 -7.00
N THR A 201 -8.37 -1.54 -6.63
CA THR A 201 -7.69 -0.54 -7.46
C THR A 201 -6.24 -0.95 -7.75
N LEU A 202 -5.45 -1.31 -6.73
CA LEU A 202 -4.07 -1.80 -6.92
C LEU A 202 -4.00 -3.06 -7.78
N SER A 203 -4.95 -3.99 -7.60
CA SER A 203 -5.03 -5.21 -8.41
C SER A 203 -5.26 -4.89 -9.89
N ILE A 204 -6.25 -4.03 -10.18
CA ILE A 204 -6.56 -3.56 -11.54
C ILE A 204 -5.35 -2.87 -12.17
N ILE A 205 -4.67 -1.98 -11.45
CA ILE A 205 -3.48 -1.28 -11.97
C ILE A 205 -2.38 -2.28 -12.34
N ARG A 206 -2.05 -3.22 -11.45
CA ARG A 206 -1.00 -4.22 -11.71
C ARG A 206 -1.32 -5.05 -12.95
N GLU A 207 -2.57 -5.45 -13.09
CA GLU A 207 -3.02 -6.24 -14.23
C GLU A 207 -3.08 -5.42 -15.53
N PHE A 208 -3.57 -4.18 -15.47
CA PHE A 208 -3.58 -3.26 -16.61
C PHE A 208 -2.15 -3.08 -17.14
N VAL A 209 -1.20 -2.76 -16.26
CA VAL A 209 0.20 -2.56 -16.62
C VAL A 209 0.81 -3.83 -17.22
N ALA A 210 0.48 -5.01 -16.68
CA ALA A 210 0.97 -6.28 -17.21
C ALA A 210 0.39 -6.61 -18.60
N LEU A 211 -0.88 -6.26 -18.87
CA LEU A 211 -1.52 -6.45 -20.17
C LEU A 211 -1.02 -5.44 -21.21
N ASN A 212 -0.61 -4.25 -20.78
CA ASN A 212 -0.14 -3.16 -21.65
C ASN A 212 1.33 -3.28 -22.09
N ASP A 213 2.10 -4.27 -21.61
CA ASP A 213 3.56 -4.38 -21.80
C ASP A 213 4.00 -4.81 -23.22
N ASN A 214 3.18 -4.56 -24.25
CA ASN A 214 3.47 -4.90 -25.65
C ASN A 214 4.32 -3.82 -26.36
N ASN A 215 5.54 -3.58 -25.86
CA ASN A 215 6.58 -2.66 -26.37
C ASN A 215 6.49 -1.18 -26.00
N ASN A 216 5.35 -0.69 -25.48
CA ASN A 216 5.24 0.66 -24.96
C ASN A 216 4.69 0.60 -23.52
N PRO A 217 5.55 0.62 -22.49
CA PRO A 217 5.09 0.51 -21.12
C PRO A 217 4.27 1.76 -20.76
N CYS A 218 3.12 1.55 -20.11
CA CYS A 218 2.34 2.64 -19.55
C CYS A 218 3.25 3.49 -18.64
N ARG A 219 3.51 4.74 -19.02
CA ARG A 219 4.48 5.61 -18.32
C ARG A 219 3.89 6.18 -17.02
N LEU A 220 2.57 6.36 -16.99
CA LEU A 220 1.89 7.08 -15.93
C LEU A 220 0.56 6.40 -15.56
N VAL A 221 0.33 6.24 -14.26
CA VAL A 221 -0.98 5.83 -13.73
C VAL A 221 -1.49 6.94 -12.81
N LEU A 222 -2.68 7.47 -13.09
CA LEU A 222 -3.35 8.47 -12.26
C LEU A 222 -4.54 7.82 -11.53
N ILE A 223 -4.56 7.94 -10.21
CA ILE A 223 -5.43 7.13 -9.35
C ILE A 223 -6.29 8.06 -8.49
N LYS A 224 -7.61 7.96 -8.60
CA LYS A 224 -8.52 8.57 -7.63
C LYS A 224 -8.78 7.56 -6.50
N SER A 225 -8.15 7.77 -5.36
CA SER A 225 -8.38 7.01 -4.12
C SER A 225 -7.84 7.78 -2.92
N LEU A 226 -8.71 8.09 -1.96
CA LEU A 226 -8.32 8.74 -0.72
C LEU A 226 -7.47 7.78 0.13
N SER A 227 -7.87 6.51 0.23
CA SER A 227 -7.14 5.47 0.95
C SER A 227 -5.71 5.31 0.39
N LEU A 228 -5.55 5.15 -0.94
CA LEU A 228 -4.22 5.03 -1.53
C LEU A 228 -3.40 6.33 -1.43
N ASN A 229 -4.04 7.50 -1.44
CA ASN A 229 -3.36 8.77 -1.19
C ASN A 229 -2.82 8.86 0.25
N GLN A 230 -3.57 8.37 1.23
CA GLN A 230 -3.10 8.25 2.62
C GLN A 230 -1.93 7.26 2.72
N TRP A 231 -2.02 6.10 2.08
CA TRP A 231 -0.91 5.14 2.00
C TRP A 231 0.33 5.74 1.34
N ALA A 232 0.19 6.43 0.21
CA ALA A 232 1.30 7.09 -0.49
C ALA A 232 2.01 8.16 0.36
N SER A 233 1.28 8.73 1.33
CA SER A 233 1.83 9.71 2.28
C SER A 233 2.56 9.05 3.45
N ARG A 234 2.21 7.80 3.79
CA ARG A 234 2.68 7.08 4.98
C ARG A 234 3.73 6.00 4.71
N ILE A 235 3.73 5.40 3.51
CA ILE A 235 4.75 4.42 3.11
C ILE A 235 6.00 5.15 2.64
N ILE A 236 7.13 4.85 3.27
CA ILE A 236 8.42 5.47 3.01
C ILE A 236 9.43 4.37 2.67
N HIS A 237 10.27 4.65 1.67
CA HIS A 237 11.39 3.78 1.36
C HIS A 237 12.45 3.83 2.48
N GLY A 238 12.94 2.67 2.95
CA GLY A 238 13.92 2.55 4.03
C GLY A 238 15.13 3.46 3.87
N ARG A 239 15.84 3.40 2.73
CA ARG A 239 16.93 4.37 2.44
C ARG A 239 16.55 5.85 2.57
N LYS A 240 15.38 6.27 2.08
CA LYS A 240 14.94 7.67 2.20
C LYS A 240 14.66 8.02 3.67
N TRP A 241 14.15 7.07 4.44
CA TRP A 241 13.98 7.19 5.89
C TRP A 241 15.30 7.49 6.59
N CYS A 242 16.34 6.69 6.33
CA CYS A 242 17.67 6.86 6.92
C CYS A 242 18.39 8.13 6.44
N GLN A 243 18.07 8.66 5.25
CA GLN A 243 18.69 9.87 4.67
C GLN A 243 18.09 11.20 5.17
N GLY A 244 17.28 11.17 6.24
CA GLY A 244 16.75 12.39 6.85
C GLY A 244 15.25 12.61 6.67
N ALA A 245 14.50 11.69 6.04
CA ALA A 245 13.04 11.76 6.12
C ALA A 245 12.53 11.61 7.58
N SER A 246 13.32 10.98 8.45
CA SER A 246 13.08 10.93 9.90
C SER A 246 13.12 12.31 10.58
N TYR A 247 13.86 13.28 10.05
CA TYR A 247 13.96 14.62 10.62
C TYR A 247 12.63 15.39 10.52
N TYR A 248 11.94 15.28 9.38
CA TYR A 248 10.60 15.84 9.19
C TYR A 248 9.57 15.24 10.16
N PHE A 249 9.76 13.98 10.54
CA PHE A 249 8.87 13.31 11.48
C PHE A 249 9.02 13.86 12.90
N ASN A 250 10.25 14.03 13.38
CA ASN A 250 10.49 14.56 14.72
C ASN A 250 10.00 16.01 14.86
N ASN A 251 10.14 16.83 13.81
CA ASN A 251 9.70 18.23 13.82
C ASN A 251 8.18 18.39 13.73
N ASN A 252 7.47 17.50 13.03
CA ASN A 252 6.00 17.58 12.98
C ASN A 252 5.35 17.18 14.32
N ARG A 253 6.06 16.46 15.20
CA ARG A 253 5.55 16.03 16.51
C ARG A 253 5.47 17.19 17.51
N THR A 254 6.42 18.11 17.46
CA THR A 254 6.45 19.29 18.35
C THR A 254 5.43 20.36 17.95
N THR A 255 5.15 20.53 16.65
CA THR A 255 4.26 21.60 16.17
C THR A 255 2.77 21.30 16.41
N ILE A 256 2.35 20.04 16.47
CA ILE A 256 0.95 19.66 16.70
C ILE A 256 0.52 19.93 18.16
N SER A 257 1.47 19.99 19.09
CA SER A 257 1.18 20.05 20.54
C SER A 257 0.75 21.42 21.07
N THR A 258 0.94 22.53 20.34
CA THR A 258 0.86 23.86 20.98
C THR A 258 -0.36 24.72 20.62
N THR A 259 -1.15 24.38 19.58
CA THR A 259 -2.24 25.28 19.13
C THR A 259 -3.56 24.62 18.76
N ALA A 260 -3.65 23.28 18.71
CA ALA A 260 -4.90 22.59 18.36
C ALA A 260 -5.75 22.25 19.59
N LYS A 261 -6.89 22.92 19.73
CA LYS A 261 -7.95 22.52 20.66
C LYS A 261 -8.50 21.13 20.28
N LYS A 262 -8.15 20.11 21.08
CA LYS A 262 -8.95 18.90 21.43
C LYS A 262 -9.78 18.23 20.32
N SER A 263 -9.13 17.75 19.26
CA SER A 263 -9.45 16.39 18.82
C SER A 263 -8.23 15.54 19.13
N GLU A 264 -8.40 14.47 19.90
CA GLU A 264 -7.36 13.47 20.20
C GLU A 264 -7.04 12.64 18.95
N GLN A 265 -6.78 13.31 17.83
CA GLN A 265 -6.54 12.64 16.57
C GLN A 265 -5.09 12.19 16.58
N ARG A 266 -4.91 10.91 16.93
CA ARG A 266 -3.61 10.24 16.94
C ARG A 266 -2.90 10.47 15.61
N ALA A 267 -1.60 10.77 15.68
CA ALA A 267 -0.78 10.86 14.48
C ALA A 267 -0.83 9.54 13.68
N PRO A 268 -0.83 9.60 12.34
CA PRO A 268 -0.88 8.40 11.51
C PRO A 268 0.38 7.54 11.69
N CYS A 269 0.23 6.21 11.64
CA CYS A 269 1.36 5.28 11.67
C CYS A 269 2.19 5.35 10.38
N TYR A 270 3.50 5.50 10.47
CA TYR A 270 4.38 5.44 9.30
C TYR A 270 4.78 4.00 8.98
N VAL A 271 5.02 3.73 7.69
CA VAL A 271 5.40 2.39 7.21
C VAL A 271 6.73 2.50 6.48
N VAL A 272 7.80 2.00 7.10
CA VAL A 272 9.14 2.01 6.54
C VAL A 272 9.40 0.69 5.83
N ALA A 273 9.40 0.74 4.50
CA ALA A 273 9.57 -0.44 3.64
C ALA A 273 11.03 -0.68 3.32
N THR A 274 11.56 -1.83 3.71
CA THR A 274 12.97 -2.21 3.59
C THR A 274 13.14 -3.51 2.80
N VAL A 275 14.35 -3.76 2.28
CA VAL A 275 14.70 -5.02 1.61
C VAL A 275 16.01 -5.57 2.17
N GLY A 276 15.95 -6.83 2.62
CA GLY A 276 17.11 -7.50 3.20
C GLY A 276 17.38 -7.06 4.64
N VAL A 277 18.15 -7.89 5.34
CA VAL A 277 18.46 -7.69 6.76
C VAL A 277 19.31 -6.43 7.03
N PRO A 278 20.30 -6.06 6.19
CA PRO A 278 21.07 -4.83 6.42
C PRO A 278 20.18 -3.58 6.42
N GLU A 279 19.40 -3.34 5.36
CA GLU A 279 18.52 -2.15 5.28
C GLU A 279 17.48 -2.14 6.42
N TYR A 280 16.97 -3.31 6.81
CA TYR A 280 16.04 -3.46 7.93
C TYR A 280 16.66 -3.06 9.28
N ARG A 281 17.94 -3.36 9.50
CA ARG A 281 18.66 -2.96 10.73
C ARG A 281 19.11 -1.51 10.69
N ASP A 282 19.44 -0.98 9.52
CA ASP A 282 19.85 0.41 9.34
C ASP A 282 18.75 1.41 9.72
N THR A 283 17.49 0.98 9.84
CA THR A 283 16.39 1.84 10.30
C THR A 283 16.36 2.04 11.82
N ILE A 284 16.99 1.15 12.61
CA ILE A 284 16.88 1.14 14.08
C ILE A 284 17.18 2.51 14.71
N PRO A 285 18.30 3.20 14.37
CA PRO A 285 18.60 4.50 14.97
C PRO A 285 17.61 5.61 14.63
N PHE A 286 16.77 5.41 13.61
CA PHE A 286 15.83 6.41 13.10
C PHE A 286 14.38 6.12 13.47
N THR A 287 14.07 4.90 13.89
CA THR A 287 12.70 4.49 14.22
C THR A 287 12.52 4.16 15.68
N VAL A 288 13.57 3.71 16.40
CA VAL A 288 13.51 3.35 17.82
C VAL A 288 14.09 4.48 18.67
N GLN A 289 13.40 4.80 19.75
CA GLN A 289 13.76 5.80 20.74
C GLN A 289 13.95 5.10 22.09
N ALA A 290 14.80 5.69 22.94
CA ALA A 290 14.87 5.35 24.35
C ALA A 290 13.47 5.37 24.98
N GLY A 291 13.11 4.31 25.72
CA GLY A 291 11.83 4.17 26.39
C GLY A 291 10.71 3.51 25.57
N ASP A 292 10.93 3.25 24.28
CA ASP A 292 9.91 2.59 23.44
C ASP A 292 9.61 1.16 23.90
N ALA A 293 8.34 0.76 23.80
CA ALA A 293 7.93 -0.63 23.75
C ALA A 293 7.96 -1.12 22.29
N VAL A 294 8.84 -2.07 21.96
CA VAL A 294 9.04 -2.55 20.59
C VAL A 294 8.65 -4.02 20.44
N LEU A 295 8.04 -4.37 19.31
CA LEU A 295 7.78 -5.74 18.90
C LEU A 295 8.55 -6.07 17.62
N GLU A 296 9.29 -7.17 17.59
CA GLU A 296 9.80 -7.76 16.35
C GLU A 296 9.07 -9.07 16.05
N ILE A 297 8.41 -9.13 14.90
CA ILE A 297 7.71 -10.31 14.36
C ILE A 297 8.61 -10.97 13.32
N GLY A 298 8.85 -12.28 13.47
CA GLY A 298 9.80 -13.03 12.66
C GLY A 298 11.24 -12.88 13.16
N CYS A 299 11.45 -12.95 14.47
CA CYS A 299 12.75 -12.64 15.09
C CYS A 299 13.87 -13.62 14.72
N HIS A 300 13.55 -14.81 14.22
CA HIS A 300 14.52 -15.84 13.83
C HIS A 300 15.55 -16.10 14.96
N LEU A 301 16.81 -15.73 14.75
CA LEU A 301 17.91 -15.93 15.70
C LEU A 301 18.00 -14.87 16.82
N GLY A 302 17.13 -13.87 16.82
CA GLY A 302 17.07 -12.80 17.83
C GLY A 302 18.13 -11.69 17.70
N THR A 303 18.98 -11.74 16.67
CA THR A 303 20.07 -10.75 16.51
C THR A 303 19.55 -9.35 16.25
N SER A 304 18.53 -9.20 15.39
CA SER A 304 17.88 -7.90 15.16
C SER A 304 17.15 -7.45 16.42
N THR A 305 16.44 -8.36 17.10
CA THR A 305 15.75 -8.10 18.37
C THR A 305 16.70 -7.53 19.41
N ALA A 306 17.91 -8.07 19.51
CA ALA A 306 18.93 -7.58 20.44
C ALA A 306 19.40 -6.17 20.13
N MET A 307 19.60 -5.83 18.86
CA MET A 307 19.94 -4.46 18.46
C MET A 307 18.81 -3.48 18.75
N ILE A 308 17.57 -3.89 18.47
CA ILE A 308 16.37 -3.09 18.74
C ILE A 308 16.19 -2.88 20.25
N HIS A 309 16.31 -3.95 21.04
CA HIS A 309 16.22 -3.92 22.50
C HIS A 309 17.27 -2.97 23.08
N GLN A 310 18.53 -3.07 22.61
CA GLN A 310 19.59 -2.18 23.06
C GLN A 310 19.25 -0.72 22.79
N ALA A 311 18.72 -0.38 21.61
CA ALA A 311 18.33 0.99 21.28
C ALA A 311 17.15 1.51 22.13
N ALA A 312 16.17 0.66 22.43
CA ALA A 312 15.02 1.01 23.25
C ALA A 312 15.36 1.14 24.75
N ALA A 313 16.30 0.33 25.24
CA ALA A 313 16.70 0.27 26.65
C ALA A 313 17.75 1.32 27.05
N ILE A 314 18.20 2.18 26.14
CA ILE A 314 19.12 3.29 26.48
C ILE A 314 18.42 4.21 27.47
N SER A 315 18.97 4.36 28.68
CA SER A 315 18.57 5.43 29.58
C SER A 315 19.02 6.77 29.00
N ARG A 316 18.11 7.74 28.89
CA ARG A 316 18.53 9.13 28.72
C ARG A 316 19.21 9.54 30.04
N ASP A 317 20.34 10.25 29.95
CA ASP A 317 21.19 10.63 31.09
C ASP A 317 20.40 10.95 32.37
N ASP A 318 20.99 10.63 33.53
CA ASP A 318 20.51 10.77 34.93
C ASP A 318 19.86 12.13 35.30
N THR A 319 19.83 13.09 34.39
CA THR A 319 19.30 14.43 34.58
C THR A 319 17.84 14.63 34.15
N ASP A 320 17.19 13.67 33.48
CA ASP A 320 15.82 13.86 32.99
C ASP A 320 14.78 12.92 33.62
N THR A 321 13.77 13.55 34.20
CA THR A 321 12.81 13.00 35.17
C THR A 321 11.79 12.06 34.53
N GLY A 322 11.89 10.76 34.82
CA GLY A 322 10.75 9.84 34.74
C GLY A 322 10.43 9.21 33.37
N THR A 323 11.40 9.10 32.45
CA THR A 323 11.21 8.26 31.26
C THR A 323 11.53 6.81 31.58
N HIS A 324 10.49 5.98 31.55
CA HIS A 324 10.57 4.52 31.73
C HIS A 324 11.56 3.86 30.77
N LYS A 325 12.22 2.80 31.23
CA LYS A 325 13.06 1.93 30.43
C LYS A 325 12.26 1.21 29.33
N GLY A 326 12.74 1.32 28.10
CA GLY A 326 12.15 0.66 26.94
C GLY A 326 12.58 -0.80 26.83
N TYR A 327 11.92 -1.54 25.94
CA TYR A 327 12.20 -2.95 25.70
C TYR A 327 11.84 -3.37 24.27
N CYS A 328 12.30 -4.56 23.88
CA CYS A 328 11.87 -5.24 22.68
C CYS A 328 11.47 -6.67 23.00
N ILE A 329 10.33 -7.10 22.47
CA ILE A 329 9.87 -8.50 22.47
C ILE A 329 10.11 -9.10 21.09
N GLY A 330 10.76 -10.26 21.04
CA GLY A 330 10.91 -11.03 19.80
C GLY A 330 9.87 -12.15 19.67
N VAL A 331 9.17 -12.22 18.54
CA VAL A 331 8.16 -13.24 18.27
C VAL A 331 8.51 -14.02 17.00
N ASP A 332 8.33 -15.33 17.04
CA ASP A 332 8.39 -16.20 15.86
C ASP A 332 7.35 -17.32 15.98
N ILE A 333 6.87 -17.84 14.85
CA ILE A 333 5.90 -18.95 14.85
C ILE A 333 6.57 -20.28 15.22
N GLY A 334 7.87 -20.41 15.00
CA GLY A 334 8.62 -21.64 15.25
C GLY A 334 9.11 -21.76 16.69
N ASN A 335 8.53 -22.66 17.50
CA ASN A 335 9.00 -22.91 18.87
C ASN A 335 10.51 -23.21 18.98
N LYS A 336 11.05 -24.01 18.06
CA LYS A 336 12.51 -24.31 18.03
C LYS A 336 13.36 -23.06 17.77
N ILE A 337 12.84 -22.12 16.97
CA ILE A 337 13.49 -20.86 16.64
C ILE A 337 13.54 -19.98 17.89
N VAL A 338 12.39 -19.81 18.56
CA VAL A 338 12.26 -19.06 19.82
C VAL A 338 13.20 -19.59 20.90
N GLN A 339 13.22 -20.91 21.13
CA GLN A 339 14.16 -21.53 22.09
C GLN A 339 15.63 -21.32 21.71
N GLY A 340 15.94 -21.21 20.41
CA GLY A 340 17.27 -20.86 19.93
C GLY A 340 17.64 -19.40 20.27
N ALA A 341 16.71 -18.48 20.05
CA ALA A 341 16.88 -17.05 20.36
C ALA A 341 17.04 -16.82 21.88
N GLN A 342 16.20 -17.43 22.71
CA GLN A 342 16.27 -17.34 24.18
C GLN A 342 17.63 -17.79 24.73
N ARG A 343 18.19 -18.89 24.19
CA ARG A 343 19.52 -19.38 24.60
C ARG A 343 20.64 -18.41 24.22
N ARG A 344 20.48 -17.65 23.15
CA ARG A 344 21.50 -16.71 22.65
C ARG A 344 21.42 -15.34 23.32
N HIS A 345 20.21 -14.93 23.69
CA HIS A 345 19.89 -13.61 24.18
C HIS A 345 19.03 -13.72 25.44
N ALA A 346 19.62 -14.28 26.51
CA ALA A 346 18.90 -14.66 27.73
C ALA A 346 18.26 -13.48 28.49
N ASN A 347 18.70 -12.25 28.21
CA ASN A 347 18.20 -11.02 28.82
C ASN A 347 17.08 -10.36 28.00
N ILE A 348 16.59 -11.00 26.94
CA ILE A 348 15.53 -10.46 26.06
C ILE A 348 14.37 -11.45 26.06
N TYR A 349 13.15 -10.91 26.13
CA TYR A 349 11.96 -11.71 26.10
C TYR A 349 11.63 -12.18 24.67
N PHE A 350 11.52 -13.50 24.50
CA PHE A 350 11.06 -14.12 23.25
C PHE A 350 9.88 -15.04 23.51
N ALA A 351 8.91 -15.02 22.60
CA ALA A 351 7.71 -15.85 22.68
C ALA A 351 7.34 -16.45 21.33
N VAL A 352 6.61 -17.57 21.37
CA VAL A 352 5.97 -18.12 20.17
C VAL A 352 4.72 -17.31 19.88
N GLY A 353 4.55 -16.89 18.63
CA GLY A 353 3.37 -16.13 18.22
C GLY A 353 3.23 -16.02 16.71
N ASP A 354 2.01 -15.73 16.27
CA ASP A 354 1.65 -15.58 14.87
C ASP A 354 1.38 -14.11 14.54
N ALA A 355 2.01 -13.60 13.47
CA ALA A 355 1.85 -12.25 12.97
C ALA A 355 0.39 -11.86 12.72
N TRP A 356 -0.45 -12.83 12.31
CA TRP A 356 -1.85 -12.63 11.97
C TRP A 356 -2.77 -12.65 13.20
N ARG A 357 -2.29 -13.10 14.34
CA ARG A 357 -3.04 -13.16 15.60
C ARG A 357 -2.72 -11.95 16.46
N THR A 358 -3.09 -10.76 15.98
CA THR A 358 -2.68 -9.49 16.61
C THR A 358 -3.12 -9.34 18.07
N ALA A 359 -4.27 -9.88 18.46
CA ALA A 359 -4.70 -9.92 19.86
C ALA A 359 -3.81 -10.82 20.75
N GLU A 360 -3.23 -11.88 20.18
CA GLU A 360 -2.27 -12.76 20.87
C GLU A 360 -0.95 -12.01 21.13
N LEU A 361 -0.52 -11.15 20.20
CA LEU A 361 0.69 -10.33 20.36
C LEU A 361 0.56 -9.36 21.57
N LEU A 362 -0.62 -8.81 21.83
CA LEU A 362 -0.89 -8.01 23.04
C LEU A 362 -0.88 -8.85 24.32
N ARG A 363 -1.32 -10.11 24.25
CA ARG A 363 -1.26 -11.03 25.40
C ARG A 363 0.18 -11.39 25.75
N ILE A 364 1.01 -11.65 24.73
CA ILE A 364 2.45 -11.86 24.90
C ILE A 364 3.10 -10.67 25.61
N GLN A 365 2.75 -9.43 25.24
CA GLN A 365 3.23 -8.24 25.94
C GLN A 365 2.80 -8.22 27.40
N LYS A 366 1.53 -8.51 27.67
CA LYS A 366 1.00 -8.56 29.03
C LYS A 366 1.72 -9.61 29.88
N ASP A 367 2.00 -10.79 29.32
CA ASP A 367 2.72 -11.86 30.00
C ASP A 367 4.16 -11.44 30.31
N PHE A 368 4.83 -10.72 29.41
CA PHE A 368 6.14 -10.09 29.67
C PHE A 368 6.07 -9.09 30.82
N LEU A 369 5.15 -8.12 30.76
CA LEU A 369 5.02 -7.07 31.79
C LEU A 369 4.66 -7.63 33.18
N GLN A 370 3.97 -8.77 33.23
CA GLN A 370 3.67 -9.46 34.50
C GLN A 370 4.88 -10.17 35.11
N GLN A 371 5.87 -10.54 34.30
CA GLN A 371 7.11 -11.18 34.76
C GLN A 371 8.18 -10.14 35.12
N GLU A 372 8.06 -8.93 34.57
CA GLU A 372 9.00 -7.85 34.82
C GLU A 372 8.75 -7.24 36.19
N THR A 373 9.78 -7.24 37.05
CA THR A 373 9.70 -6.71 38.42
C THR A 373 10.27 -5.30 38.54
N ASP A 374 10.85 -4.79 37.44
CA ASP A 374 11.40 -3.45 37.38
C ASP A 374 10.28 -2.44 37.16
N ASP A 375 9.96 -1.68 38.24
CA ASP A 375 8.93 -0.63 38.22
C ASP A 375 9.25 0.50 37.21
N ASP A 376 10.50 0.59 36.74
CA ASP A 376 10.92 1.57 35.75
C ASP A 376 10.59 1.14 34.30
N VAL A 377 10.14 -0.09 34.05
CA VAL A 377 9.81 -0.54 32.68
C VAL A 377 8.48 0.05 32.19
N ASN A 378 8.42 0.40 30.90
CA ASN A 378 7.23 0.96 30.27
C ASN A 378 6.01 0.02 30.36
N GLN A 379 5.08 0.31 31.28
CA GLN A 379 3.88 -0.50 31.54
C GLN A 379 2.73 -0.31 30.53
N ARG A 380 2.93 0.46 29.45
CA ARG A 380 1.88 0.71 28.45
C ARG A 380 1.60 -0.55 27.63
N ILE A 381 0.32 -0.88 27.49
CA ILE A 381 -0.14 -1.89 26.52
C ILE A 381 -0.19 -1.30 25.11
N GLY A 382 0.26 -2.08 24.14
CA GLY A 382 0.52 -1.65 22.76
C GLY A 382 2.00 -1.37 22.54
N PHE A 383 2.38 -1.20 21.28
CA PHE A 383 3.79 -1.01 20.90
C PHE A 383 3.99 0.37 20.28
N ASP A 384 5.15 0.98 20.48
CA ASP A 384 5.54 2.22 19.81
C ASP A 384 6.04 1.91 18.40
N VAL A 385 6.83 0.85 18.27
CA VAL A 385 7.41 0.41 17.00
C VAL A 385 7.15 -1.07 16.80
N VAL A 386 6.80 -1.44 15.57
CA VAL A 386 6.69 -2.84 15.17
C VAL A 386 7.61 -3.12 14.00
N TYR A 387 8.46 -4.12 14.15
CA TYR A 387 9.39 -4.63 13.15
C TYR A 387 8.81 -5.94 12.59
N VAL A 388 8.72 -6.07 11.27
CA VAL A 388 8.03 -7.18 10.60
C VAL A 388 8.93 -7.85 9.56
N ASP A 389 9.30 -9.09 9.82
CA ASP A 389 10.07 -9.98 8.94
C ASP A 389 9.35 -11.33 8.76
N VAL A 390 8.24 -11.32 8.04
CA VAL A 390 7.46 -12.52 7.75
C VAL A 390 7.78 -13.04 6.36
N GLY A 391 8.11 -14.34 6.26
CA GLY A 391 8.32 -15.02 4.99
C GLY A 391 7.08 -14.97 4.09
N GLY A 392 7.27 -14.94 2.76
CA GLY A 392 6.17 -14.90 1.78
C GLY A 392 5.73 -13.49 1.37
N LEU A 393 5.96 -12.46 2.20
CA LEU A 393 5.56 -11.07 1.91
C LEU A 393 6.29 -10.40 0.72
N SER A 394 7.30 -11.07 0.16
CA SER A 394 8.01 -10.64 -1.06
C SER A 394 7.65 -11.46 -2.31
N GLY A 395 6.64 -12.34 -2.20
CA GLY A 395 6.13 -13.15 -3.31
C GLY A 395 5.25 -12.37 -4.30
N PRO A 396 4.78 -13.02 -5.39
CA PRO A 396 3.92 -12.40 -6.42
C PRO A 396 2.67 -11.70 -5.85
N ASP A 397 2.05 -12.34 -4.86
CA ASP A 397 0.84 -11.87 -4.17
C ASP A 397 1.15 -11.16 -2.84
N GLY A 398 2.43 -11.12 -2.44
CA GLY A 398 2.86 -10.65 -1.13
C GLY A 398 2.58 -9.17 -0.85
N LEU A 399 2.27 -8.36 -1.88
CA LEU A 399 1.86 -6.96 -1.67
C LEU A 399 0.55 -6.87 -0.89
N MET A 400 -0.46 -7.64 -1.30
CA MET A 400 -1.80 -7.57 -0.71
C MET A 400 -1.78 -8.13 0.72
N GLU A 401 -1.05 -9.23 0.91
CA GLU A 401 -0.82 -9.82 2.23
C GLU A 401 -0.08 -8.84 3.16
N ALA A 402 0.99 -8.21 2.68
CA ALA A 402 1.76 -7.25 3.47
C ALA A 402 0.92 -6.04 3.89
N LEU A 403 0.15 -5.45 2.96
CA LEU A 403 -0.71 -4.30 3.28
C LEU A 403 -1.84 -4.68 4.25
N SER A 404 -2.44 -5.86 4.09
CA SER A 404 -3.45 -6.38 5.01
C SER A 404 -2.88 -6.60 6.41
N LEU A 405 -1.67 -7.17 6.50
CA LEU A 405 -0.96 -7.36 7.77
C LEU A 405 -0.63 -6.02 8.44
N ILE A 406 -0.11 -5.04 7.67
CA ILE A 406 0.19 -3.70 8.19
C ILE A 406 -1.08 -3.06 8.76
N SER A 407 -2.20 -3.10 8.04
CA SER A 407 -3.48 -2.58 8.53
C SER A 407 -3.92 -3.28 9.82
N ALA A 408 -3.78 -4.61 9.90
CA ALA A 408 -4.15 -5.36 11.09
C ALA A 408 -3.28 -4.98 12.30
N LEU A 409 -1.96 -4.85 12.09
CA LEU A 409 -1.01 -4.44 13.13
C LEU A 409 -1.23 -2.99 13.56
N GLU A 410 -1.47 -2.07 12.62
CA GLU A 410 -1.77 -0.67 12.91
C GLU A 410 -2.99 -0.55 13.82
N ASN A 411 -4.10 -1.22 13.46
CA ASN A 411 -5.34 -1.11 14.21
C ASN A 411 -5.28 -1.81 15.58
N ALA A 412 -4.51 -2.90 15.70
CA ALA A 412 -4.48 -3.69 16.93
C ALA A 412 -3.42 -3.25 17.93
N LEU A 413 -2.22 -2.91 17.44
CA LEU A 413 -1.05 -2.61 18.27
C LEU A 413 -0.80 -1.10 18.40
N GLU A 414 -1.45 -0.32 17.53
CA GLU A 414 -1.38 1.13 17.43
C GLU A 414 0.05 1.72 17.40
N PRO A 415 1.00 1.16 16.65
CA PRO A 415 2.34 1.72 16.56
C PRO A 415 2.35 3.11 15.94
N ARG A 416 3.35 3.91 16.30
CA ARG A 416 3.69 5.12 15.54
C ARG A 416 4.45 4.80 14.26
N CYS A 417 5.15 3.66 14.23
CA CYS A 417 5.96 3.23 13.10
C CYS A 417 5.95 1.70 12.94
N ILE A 418 5.74 1.23 11.71
CA ILE A 418 5.93 -0.15 11.31
C ILE A 418 7.11 -0.21 10.34
N VAL A 419 8.16 -0.96 10.68
CA VAL A 419 9.25 -1.29 9.75
C VAL A 419 8.98 -2.67 9.18
N ILE A 420 8.87 -2.79 7.87
CA ILE A 420 8.54 -4.05 7.20
C ILE A 420 9.60 -4.44 6.18
N LYS A 421 10.05 -5.69 6.25
CA LYS A 421 10.97 -6.29 5.26
C LYS A 421 10.17 -6.93 4.13
N SER A 422 9.82 -6.14 3.12
CA SER A 422 9.07 -6.63 1.95
C SER A 422 9.52 -5.91 0.67
N LEU A 423 9.99 -6.69 -0.31
CA LEU A 423 10.32 -6.18 -1.65
C LEU A 423 9.09 -5.57 -2.33
N CYS A 424 7.90 -6.15 -2.11
CA CYS A 424 6.67 -5.68 -2.71
C CYS A 424 6.27 -4.30 -2.18
N VAL A 425 6.27 -4.11 -0.85
CA VAL A 425 5.97 -2.81 -0.23
C VAL A 425 7.06 -1.79 -0.57
N ARG A 426 8.33 -2.21 -0.61
CA ARG A 426 9.43 -1.33 -1.07
C ARG A 426 9.17 -0.88 -2.50
N ARG A 427 8.83 -1.78 -3.42
CA ARG A 427 8.53 -1.41 -4.82
C ARG A 427 7.38 -0.41 -4.88
N LEU A 428 6.30 -0.66 -4.14
CA LEU A 428 5.17 0.26 -4.03
C LEU A 428 5.59 1.66 -3.53
N SER A 429 6.45 1.76 -2.49
CA SER A 429 6.95 3.06 -2.01
C SER A 429 7.83 3.79 -3.04
N SER A 430 8.36 3.04 -4.01
CA SER A 430 9.01 3.50 -5.25
C SER A 430 8.11 4.22 -6.25
N THR A 431 6.90 3.69 -6.39
CA THR A 431 6.02 4.01 -7.52
C THR A 431 4.86 4.88 -7.10
N LEU A 432 4.33 4.68 -5.88
CA LEU A 432 3.16 5.37 -5.35
C LEU A 432 3.54 6.74 -4.80
N VAL A 433 3.02 7.81 -5.41
CA VAL A 433 3.32 9.20 -5.06
C VAL A 433 2.02 9.99 -4.95
N PRO A 434 1.76 10.71 -3.85
CA PRO A 434 0.60 11.59 -3.79
C PRO A 434 0.83 12.85 -4.62
N TYR A 435 -0.20 13.28 -5.35
CA TYR A 435 -0.09 14.35 -6.34
C TYR A 435 0.42 15.68 -5.76
N TRP A 436 -0.04 16.07 -4.57
CA TRP A 436 0.40 17.30 -3.90
C TRP A 436 1.92 17.40 -3.69
N LYS A 437 2.65 16.28 -3.61
CA LYS A 437 4.12 16.30 -3.51
C LYS A 437 4.79 16.76 -4.81
N LEU A 438 4.15 16.55 -5.96
CA LEU A 438 4.64 17.01 -7.26
C LEU A 438 4.38 18.50 -7.49
N GLN A 439 3.45 19.11 -6.75
CA GLN A 439 3.16 20.54 -6.86
C GLN A 439 4.17 21.40 -6.09
N SER A 440 4.96 20.79 -5.21
CA SER A 440 5.93 21.47 -4.34
C SER A 440 7.35 21.46 -4.93
N SER A 441 7.55 20.80 -6.07
CA SER A 441 8.79 20.74 -6.84
C SER A 441 8.70 21.63 -8.06
#